data_AF-A0A2V7GNG9-F1
#
_entry.id   AF-A0A2V7GNG9-F1
#
_cell.length_a   1.000
_cell.length_b   1.000
_cell.length_c   1.000
_cell.angle_alpha   90.00
_cell.angle_beta   90.00
_cell.angle_gamma   90.00
#
_symmetry.space_group_name_H-M   'P 1'
#
loop_
_entity.id
_entity.type
_entity.pdbx_description
1 polymer ?
#
loop_
_entity_poly.entity_id
_entity_poly.type
_entity_poly.pdbx_seq_one_letter_code
_entity_poly.pdbx_strand_id
1 'polypeptide(L)'
;MMTTAASTATDRSDFRTVMIAGTKTGALIALAVVVFLAATRVLGPGGGAARALVQALVVLAAATAAAFLPAHWAVPRTTEGVAGSAAIGLWGTIVFSVIDIALFRPLRAYPWTWDAVGGGGTWWYLPIWWMLGTYLAWLGGMLWATRQARGEMSVGRAALPVVAGAIVLAAVAMLARLGVLLPVAAGGGFAITLTGLAVAGIARNG
;
A
#
# COMPACT_ATOMS: atom_id res chain seq x y z
N MET A 1 -10.69 -3.89 -47.65
CA MET A 1 -10.74 -3.28 -46.30
C MET A 1 -10.01 -4.19 -45.34
N MET A 2 -8.86 -3.79 -44.82
CA MET A 2 -8.18 -4.48 -43.72
C MET A 2 -8.74 -3.89 -42.43
N THR A 3 -9.63 -4.62 -41.76
CA THR A 3 -9.96 -4.35 -40.35
C THR A 3 -8.75 -4.76 -39.52
N THR A 4 -7.91 -3.79 -39.15
CA THR A 4 -6.93 -3.97 -38.08
C THR A 4 -7.72 -4.33 -36.83
N ALA A 5 -7.65 -5.59 -36.39
CA ALA A 5 -8.18 -5.95 -35.09
C ALA A 5 -7.46 -5.06 -34.06
N ALA A 6 -8.21 -4.24 -33.32
CA ALA A 6 -7.64 -3.50 -32.21
C ALA A 6 -6.94 -4.51 -31.30
N SER A 7 -5.68 -4.26 -30.96
CA SER A 7 -4.97 -5.04 -29.93
C SER A 7 -5.90 -5.17 -28.74
N THR A 8 -6.31 -6.40 -28.42
CA THR A 8 -6.95 -6.69 -27.14
C THR A 8 -5.94 -6.28 -26.08
N ALA A 9 -6.22 -5.18 -25.38
CA ALA A 9 -5.35 -4.70 -24.33
C ALA A 9 -5.28 -5.77 -23.24
N THR A 10 -4.17 -6.50 -23.18
CA THR A 10 -3.95 -7.62 -22.27
C THR A 10 -3.54 -7.14 -20.88
N ASP A 11 -3.82 -7.97 -19.88
CA ASP A 11 -3.27 -7.79 -18.53
C ASP A 11 -1.74 -7.88 -18.59
N ARG A 12 -1.05 -7.07 -17.78
CA ARG A 12 0.42 -7.03 -17.70
C ARG A 12 0.88 -7.77 -16.44
N SER A 13 0.64 -9.08 -16.41
CA SER A 13 0.97 -9.99 -15.30
C SER A 13 2.24 -10.84 -15.56
N ASP A 14 2.95 -10.60 -16.67
CA ASP A 14 4.16 -11.36 -17.00
C ASP A 14 5.27 -11.17 -15.95
N PHE A 15 6.13 -12.20 -15.81
CA PHE A 15 7.18 -12.21 -14.80
C PHE A 15 8.07 -10.96 -14.84
N ARG A 16 8.44 -10.47 -16.03
CA ARG A 16 9.29 -9.28 -16.15
C ARG A 16 8.57 -8.04 -15.63
N THR A 17 7.30 -7.86 -15.95
CA THR A 17 6.49 -6.76 -15.40
C THR A 17 6.40 -6.87 -13.88
N VAL A 18 6.10 -8.06 -13.35
CA VAL A 18 6.02 -8.29 -11.90
C VAL A 18 7.30 -7.88 -11.18
N MET A 19 8.44 -8.33 -11.70
CA MET A 19 9.75 -8.05 -11.09
C MET A 19 10.09 -6.55 -11.12
N ILE A 20 9.96 -5.90 -12.29
CA ILE A 20 10.33 -4.49 -12.44
C ILE A 20 9.37 -3.59 -11.64
N ALA A 21 8.06 -3.82 -11.77
CA ALA A 21 7.04 -3.04 -11.09
C ALA A 21 7.12 -3.23 -9.57
N GLY A 22 7.28 -4.47 -9.10
CA GLY A 22 7.43 -4.76 -7.68
C GLY A 22 8.70 -4.13 -7.11
N THR A 23 9.84 -4.20 -7.81
CA THR A 23 11.06 -3.50 -7.37
C THR A 23 10.86 -1.99 -7.23
N LYS A 24 10.18 -1.34 -8.18
CA LYS A 24 9.82 0.08 -8.05
C LYS A 24 8.92 0.33 -6.84
N THR A 25 7.92 -0.53 -6.62
CA THR A 25 7.02 -0.45 -5.45
C THR A 25 7.82 -0.53 -4.15
N GLY A 26 8.65 -1.55 -4.00
CA GLY A 26 9.43 -1.79 -2.79
C GLY A 26 10.39 -0.64 -2.49
N ALA A 27 11.06 -0.13 -3.51
CA ALA A 27 11.93 1.04 -3.38
C ALA A 27 11.16 2.30 -2.95
N LEU A 28 9.96 2.54 -3.48
CA LEU A 28 9.10 3.65 -3.07
C LEU A 28 8.61 3.51 -1.62
N ILE A 29 8.28 2.30 -1.18
CA ILE A 29 7.90 2.06 0.22
C ILE A 29 9.10 2.25 1.15
N ALA A 30 10.30 1.80 0.75
CA ALA A 30 11.52 2.08 1.50
C ALA A 30 11.79 3.59 1.61
N LEU A 31 11.58 4.34 0.52
CA LEU A 31 11.68 5.80 0.55
C LEU A 31 10.65 6.41 1.51
N ALA A 32 9.41 5.95 1.51
CA ALA A 32 8.40 6.43 2.45
C ALA A 32 8.80 6.20 3.90
N VAL A 33 9.45 5.07 4.22
CA VAL A 33 10.04 4.83 5.55
C VAL A 33 11.14 5.85 5.87
N VAL A 34 12.03 6.16 4.93
CA VAL A 34 13.05 7.22 5.13
C VAL A 34 12.39 8.57 5.43
N VAL A 35 11.35 8.96 4.68
CA VAL A 35 10.61 10.21 4.93
C VAL A 35 9.93 10.19 6.31
N PHE A 36 9.33 9.06 6.70
CA PHE A 36 8.72 8.90 8.02
C PHE A 36 9.76 9.07 9.15
N LEU A 37 10.93 8.45 9.00
CA LEU A 37 12.03 8.55 9.97
C LEU A 37 12.60 9.96 10.02
N ALA A 38 12.77 10.61 8.87
CA ALA A 38 13.19 12.00 8.78
C ALA A 38 12.21 12.93 9.49
N ALA A 39 10.89 12.79 9.25
CA ALA A 39 9.87 13.56 9.95
C ALA A 39 9.92 13.34 11.48
N THR A 40 10.19 12.09 11.89
CA THR A 40 10.34 11.74 13.32
C THR A 40 11.55 12.43 13.95
N ARG A 41 12.67 12.51 13.22
CA ARG A 41 13.91 13.13 13.70
C ARG A 41 13.86 14.66 13.69
N VAL A 42 13.36 15.26 12.61
CA VAL A 42 13.31 16.72 12.41
C VAL A 42 12.33 17.39 13.36
N LEU A 43 11.14 16.82 13.53
CA LEU A 43 10.10 17.41 14.39
C LEU A 43 10.28 17.04 15.86
N GLY A 44 11.08 16.01 16.15
CA GLY A 44 11.41 15.56 17.49
C GLY A 44 10.20 15.18 18.36
N PRO A 45 10.42 14.93 19.67
CA PRO A 45 9.34 14.66 20.61
C PRO A 45 8.41 15.86 20.84
N GLY A 46 8.94 17.09 20.76
CA GLY A 46 8.19 18.33 20.96
C GLY A 46 7.24 18.70 19.80
N GLY A 47 7.40 18.08 18.62
CA GLY A 47 6.57 18.36 17.45
C GLY A 47 5.11 17.90 17.55
N GLY A 48 4.73 17.17 18.61
CA GLY A 48 3.34 16.86 18.97
C GLY A 48 2.43 16.50 17.79
N ALA A 49 1.40 17.32 17.59
CA ALA A 49 0.40 17.15 16.53
C ALA A 49 0.95 17.30 15.11
N ALA A 50 1.90 18.22 14.89
CA ALA A 50 2.48 18.43 13.56
C ALA A 50 3.24 17.19 13.08
N ARG A 51 4.02 16.57 13.99
CA ARG A 51 4.69 15.29 13.70
C ARG A 51 3.69 14.19 13.38
N ALA A 52 2.65 14.04 14.19
CA ALA A 52 1.62 13.04 13.98
C ALA A 52 0.91 13.21 12.62
N LEU A 53 0.62 14.46 12.23
CA LEU A 53 0.00 14.79 10.94
C LEU A 53 0.92 14.43 9.77
N VAL A 54 2.19 14.86 9.79
CA VAL A 54 3.15 14.54 8.71
C VAL A 54 3.33 13.03 8.57
N GLN A 55 3.48 12.32 9.69
CA GLN A 55 3.57 10.85 9.69
C GLN A 55 2.31 10.20 9.10
N ALA A 56 1.12 10.68 9.45
CA ALA A 56 -0.13 10.18 8.88
C ALA A 56 -0.23 10.42 7.37
N LEU A 57 0.20 11.58 6.88
CA LEU A 57 0.25 11.87 5.44
C LEU A 57 1.21 10.93 4.71
N VAL A 58 2.38 10.67 5.28
CA VAL A 58 3.35 9.69 4.72
C VAL A 58 2.73 8.29 4.68
N VAL A 59 2.05 7.86 5.74
CA VAL A 59 1.36 6.56 5.79
C VAL A 59 0.26 6.47 4.72
N LEU A 60 -0.57 7.50 4.56
CA LEU A 60 -1.62 7.50 3.54
C LEU A 60 -1.04 7.48 2.11
N ALA A 61 0.04 8.22 1.87
CA ALA A 61 0.73 8.20 0.58
C ALA A 61 1.35 6.81 0.30
N ALA A 62 2.02 6.21 1.28
CA ALA A 62 2.61 4.88 1.16
C ALA A 62 1.55 3.79 0.96
N ALA A 63 0.44 3.85 1.71
CA ALA A 63 -0.67 2.92 1.57
C ALA A 63 -1.35 3.04 0.19
N THR A 64 -1.52 4.27 -0.31
CA THR A 64 -2.02 4.54 -1.66
C THR A 64 -1.09 3.95 -2.72
N ALA A 65 0.22 4.15 -2.58
CA ALA A 65 1.22 3.59 -3.48
C ALA A 65 1.20 2.05 -3.46
N ALA A 66 1.20 1.44 -2.27
CA ALA A 66 1.16 -0.01 -2.09
C ALA A 66 -0.12 -0.65 -2.65
N ALA A 67 -1.26 0.02 -2.54
CA ALA A 67 -2.53 -0.51 -3.03
C ALA A 67 -2.70 -0.32 -4.55
N PHE A 68 -2.36 0.85 -5.09
CA PHE A 68 -2.78 1.22 -6.45
C PHE A 68 -1.69 1.25 -7.50
N LEU A 69 -0.41 1.42 -7.13
CA LEU A 69 0.65 1.33 -8.13
C LEU A 69 0.76 -0.09 -8.75
N PRO A 70 0.66 -1.18 -7.97
CA PRO A 70 0.61 -2.53 -8.53
C PRO A 70 -0.44 -2.68 -9.63
N ALA A 71 -1.67 -2.22 -9.36
CA ALA A 71 -2.77 -2.23 -10.33
C ALA A 71 -2.52 -1.30 -11.52
N HIS A 72 -1.92 -0.13 -11.31
CA HIS A 72 -1.56 0.78 -12.39
C HIS A 72 -0.59 0.15 -13.39
N TRP A 73 0.39 -0.63 -12.91
CA TRP A 73 1.32 -1.33 -13.80
C TRP A 73 0.72 -2.60 -14.39
N ALA A 74 0.00 -3.40 -13.62
CA ALA A 74 -0.64 -4.63 -14.10
C ALA A 74 -1.80 -4.37 -15.08
N VAL A 75 -2.48 -3.23 -14.97
CA VAL A 75 -3.67 -2.86 -15.75
C VAL A 75 -4.72 -3.99 -15.72
N PRO A 76 -5.19 -4.38 -14.51
CA PRO A 76 -6.02 -5.56 -14.35
C PRO A 76 -7.40 -5.37 -14.97
N ARG A 77 -7.77 -6.28 -15.88
CA ARG A 77 -9.12 -6.42 -16.45
C ARG A 77 -9.74 -7.77 -16.13
N THR A 78 -8.92 -8.78 -15.84
CA THR A 78 -9.37 -10.12 -15.47
C THR A 78 -8.89 -10.50 -14.06
N THR A 79 -9.37 -11.65 -13.56
CA THR A 79 -8.88 -12.24 -12.31
C THR A 79 -7.37 -12.48 -12.34
N GLU A 80 -6.80 -12.84 -13.50
CA GLU A 80 -5.35 -13.01 -13.64
C GLU A 80 -4.61 -11.67 -13.49
N GLY A 81 -5.13 -10.58 -14.05
CA GLY A 81 -4.58 -9.25 -13.85
C GLY A 81 -4.62 -8.80 -12.39
N VAL A 82 -5.70 -9.10 -11.67
CA VAL A 82 -5.79 -8.82 -10.22
C VAL A 82 -4.75 -9.63 -9.44
N ALA A 83 -4.58 -10.92 -9.78
CA ALA A 83 -3.51 -11.74 -9.21
C ALA A 83 -2.12 -11.21 -9.56
N GLY A 84 -1.92 -10.68 -10.77
CA GLY A 84 -0.69 -10.00 -11.19
C GLY A 84 -0.40 -8.74 -10.37
N SER A 85 -1.43 -7.97 -10.03
CA SER A 85 -1.32 -6.82 -9.11
C SER A 85 -0.85 -7.29 -7.73
N ALA A 86 -1.43 -8.37 -7.20
CA ALA A 86 -1.02 -8.95 -5.93
C ALA A 86 0.43 -9.49 -5.96
N ALA A 87 0.83 -10.13 -7.06
CA ALA A 87 2.20 -10.61 -7.26
C ALA A 87 3.22 -9.46 -7.27
N ILE A 88 2.89 -8.33 -7.91
CA ILE A 88 3.70 -7.10 -7.85
C ILE A 88 3.81 -6.60 -6.40
N GLY A 89 2.70 -6.59 -5.65
CA GLY A 89 2.70 -6.20 -4.23
C GLY A 89 3.55 -7.10 -3.35
N LEU A 90 3.49 -8.41 -3.56
CA LEU A 90 4.33 -9.39 -2.86
C LEU A 90 5.80 -9.18 -3.17
N TRP A 91 6.18 -9.10 -4.46
CA TRP A 91 7.57 -8.86 -4.85
C TRP A 91 8.09 -7.52 -4.34
N GLY A 92 7.27 -6.47 -4.39
CA GLY A 92 7.62 -5.17 -3.82
C GLY A 92 7.86 -5.23 -2.32
N THR A 93 7.09 -6.04 -1.59
CA THR A 93 7.33 -6.27 -0.17
C THR A 93 8.64 -7.02 0.07
N ILE A 94 8.96 -8.04 -0.73
CA ILE A 94 10.25 -8.74 -0.65
C ILE A 94 11.41 -7.76 -0.86
N VAL A 95 11.33 -6.89 -1.87
CA VAL A 95 12.34 -5.86 -2.13
C VAL A 95 12.45 -4.89 -0.96
N PHE A 96 11.34 -4.43 -0.41
CA PHE A 96 11.34 -3.60 0.79
C PHE A 96 12.00 -4.34 1.97
N SER A 97 11.67 -5.61 2.21
CA SER A 97 12.28 -6.41 3.27
C SER A 97 13.79 -6.57 3.10
N VAL A 98 14.28 -6.74 1.87
CA VAL A 98 15.73 -6.78 1.61
C VAL A 98 16.38 -5.46 2.00
N ILE A 99 15.81 -4.31 1.60
CA ILE A 99 16.33 -2.99 1.98
C ILE A 99 16.26 -2.81 3.50
N ASP A 100 15.15 -3.18 4.12
CA ASP A 100 14.94 -3.07 5.55
C ASP A 100 15.99 -3.85 6.34
N ILE A 101 16.23 -5.11 5.97
CA ILE A 101 17.17 -6.00 6.64
C ILE A 101 18.63 -5.59 6.36
N ALA A 102 18.95 -5.28 5.10
CA ALA A 102 20.33 -5.01 4.70
C ALA A 102 20.78 -3.58 5.01
N LEU A 103 19.85 -2.64 5.17
CA LEU A 103 20.17 -1.21 5.35
C LEU A 103 19.55 -0.63 6.63
N PHE A 104 18.22 -0.64 6.76
CA PHE A 104 17.56 0.09 7.87
C PHE A 104 17.86 -0.51 9.24
N ARG A 105 17.85 -1.84 9.36
CA ARG A 105 18.18 -2.52 10.63
C ARG A 105 19.63 -2.31 11.06
N PRO A 106 20.66 -2.53 10.22
CA PRO A 106 22.05 -2.23 10.58
C PRO A 106 22.28 -0.78 11.00
N LEU A 107 21.53 0.16 10.41
CA LEU A 107 21.59 1.58 10.74
C LEU A 107 20.73 1.99 11.96
N ARG A 108 20.12 1.03 12.67
CA ARG A 108 19.27 1.26 13.86
C ARG A 108 18.16 2.27 13.58
N ALA A 109 17.49 2.10 12.43
CA ALA A 109 16.38 2.94 12.02
C ALA A 109 15.18 2.87 12.98
N TYR A 110 14.98 1.72 13.63
CA TYR A 110 13.86 1.46 14.55
C TYR A 110 14.33 1.34 16.00
N PRO A 111 13.41 1.52 16.97
CA PRO A 111 13.71 1.24 18.37
C PRO A 111 14.11 -0.23 18.60
N TRP A 112 14.95 -0.47 19.60
CA TRP A 112 15.42 -1.81 20.00
C TRP A 112 14.29 -2.81 20.29
N THR A 113 13.11 -2.31 20.68
CA THR A 113 11.92 -3.13 20.92
C THR A 113 11.49 -3.92 19.70
N TRP A 114 11.77 -3.41 18.49
CA TRP A 114 11.49 -4.11 17.24
C TRP A 114 12.31 -5.41 17.12
N ASP A 115 13.58 -5.36 17.49
CA ASP A 115 14.46 -6.53 17.50
C ASP A 115 14.12 -7.48 18.66
N ALA A 116 13.65 -6.93 19.78
CA ALA A 116 13.25 -7.71 20.95
C ALA A 116 12.04 -8.62 20.66
N VAL A 117 11.04 -8.16 19.90
CA VAL A 117 9.89 -8.97 19.50
C VAL A 117 10.32 -10.24 18.74
N GLY A 118 11.39 -10.14 17.95
CA GLY A 118 11.92 -11.23 17.13
C GLY A 118 12.98 -12.09 17.77
N GLY A 119 13.36 -11.84 19.03
CA GLY A 119 14.54 -12.46 19.62
C GLY A 119 15.83 -12.18 18.83
N GLY A 120 15.94 -11.00 18.20
CA GLY A 120 17.02 -10.62 17.29
C GLY A 120 16.84 -11.06 15.83
N GLY A 121 15.93 -11.99 15.55
CA GLY A 121 15.60 -12.46 14.21
C GLY A 121 14.61 -11.55 13.46
N THR A 122 14.63 -11.61 12.13
CA THR A 122 13.71 -10.87 11.24
C THR A 122 12.50 -11.68 10.80
N TRP A 123 12.55 -13.00 10.96
CA TRP A 123 11.56 -13.92 10.41
C TRP A 123 10.14 -13.73 10.94
N TRP A 124 9.99 -13.18 12.15
CA TRP A 124 8.68 -13.03 12.78
C TRP A 124 7.75 -12.06 12.03
N TYR A 125 8.29 -11.02 11.40
CA TYR A 125 7.48 -10.01 10.72
C TYR A 125 7.31 -10.26 9.23
N LEU A 126 8.26 -10.95 8.58
CA LEU A 126 8.25 -11.12 7.13
C LEU A 126 6.90 -11.64 6.59
N PRO A 127 6.29 -12.70 7.15
CA PRO A 127 4.99 -13.16 6.68
C PRO A 127 3.88 -12.11 6.80
N ILE A 128 3.89 -11.32 7.87
CA ILE A 128 2.89 -10.26 8.10
C ILE A 128 2.99 -9.19 7.02
N TRP A 129 4.20 -8.76 6.68
CA TRP A 129 4.39 -7.78 5.62
C TRP A 129 4.03 -8.35 4.26
N TRP A 130 4.43 -9.60 3.98
CA TRP A 130 4.10 -10.26 2.71
C TRP A 130 2.60 -10.35 2.52
N MET A 131 1.87 -10.74 3.56
CA MET A 131 0.41 -10.72 3.57
C MET A 131 -0.13 -9.32 3.35
N LEU A 132 0.36 -8.31 4.10
CA LEU A 132 -0.13 -6.94 4.00
C LEU A 132 0.06 -6.34 2.59
N GLY A 133 1.26 -6.47 2.02
CA GLY A 133 1.56 -5.93 0.69
C GLY A 133 0.77 -6.63 -0.41
N THR A 134 0.66 -7.96 -0.33
CA THR A 134 -0.18 -8.76 -1.24
C THR A 134 -1.65 -8.35 -1.13
N TYR A 135 -2.15 -8.23 0.10
CA TYR A 135 -3.54 -7.88 0.40
C TYR A 135 -3.91 -6.50 -0.14
N LEU A 136 -3.12 -5.47 0.15
CA LEU A 136 -3.40 -4.11 -0.32
C LEU A 136 -3.39 -4.04 -1.85
N ALA A 137 -2.40 -4.68 -2.48
CA ALA A 137 -2.28 -4.70 -3.94
C ALA A 137 -3.41 -5.51 -4.61
N TRP A 138 -3.85 -6.61 -3.99
CA TRP A 138 -5.00 -7.40 -4.43
C TRP A 138 -6.29 -6.58 -4.39
N LEU A 139 -6.61 -5.98 -3.24
CA LEU A 139 -7.82 -5.15 -3.09
C LEU A 139 -7.79 -3.92 -4.00
N GLY A 140 -6.64 -3.27 -4.13
CA GLY A 140 -6.43 -2.17 -5.06
C GLY A 140 -6.63 -2.61 -6.51
N GLY A 141 -6.15 -3.80 -6.88
CA GLY A 141 -6.37 -4.43 -8.19
C GLY A 141 -7.85 -4.66 -8.50
N MET A 142 -8.62 -5.19 -7.55
CA MET A 142 -10.07 -5.40 -7.73
C MET A 142 -10.82 -4.07 -7.91
N LEU A 143 -10.51 -3.07 -7.09
CA LEU A 143 -11.14 -1.76 -7.18
C LEU A 143 -10.75 -1.05 -8.49
N TRP A 144 -9.49 -1.21 -8.93
CA TRP A 144 -9.00 -0.69 -10.20
C TRP A 144 -9.74 -1.33 -11.39
N ALA A 145 -9.83 -2.66 -11.43
CA ALA A 145 -10.52 -3.38 -12.50
C ALA A 145 -11.99 -2.97 -12.62
N THR A 146 -12.68 -2.84 -11.48
CA THR A 146 -14.09 -2.38 -11.43
C THR A 146 -14.25 -0.96 -11.98
N ARG A 147 -13.30 -0.07 -11.69
CA ARG A 147 -13.31 1.31 -12.20
C ARG A 147 -12.91 1.41 -13.65
N GLN A 148 -11.96 0.60 -14.09
CA GLN A 148 -11.56 0.53 -15.48
C GLN A 148 -12.72 0.08 -16.37
N ALA A 149 -13.54 -0.88 -15.91
CA ALA A 149 -14.79 -1.27 -16.57
C ALA A 149 -15.80 -0.11 -16.72
N ARG A 150 -15.70 0.94 -15.88
CA ARG A 150 -16.52 2.16 -15.93
C ARG A 150 -15.84 3.32 -16.68
N GLY A 151 -14.68 3.10 -17.28
CA GLY A 151 -13.90 4.14 -17.98
C GLY A 151 -13.10 5.08 -17.07
N GLU A 152 -12.99 4.78 -15.77
CA GLU A 152 -12.20 5.58 -14.82
C GLU A 152 -10.78 5.00 -14.65
N MET A 153 -9.75 5.67 -15.19
CA MET A 153 -8.39 5.10 -15.27
C MET A 153 -7.30 5.83 -14.47
N SER A 154 -7.64 6.74 -13.56
CA SER A 154 -6.63 7.48 -12.79
C SER A 154 -6.45 6.96 -11.37
N VAL A 155 -5.20 6.88 -10.89
CA VAL A 155 -4.87 6.57 -9.48
C VAL A 155 -5.61 7.51 -8.53
N GLY A 156 -5.68 8.81 -8.83
CA GLY A 156 -6.38 9.80 -7.99
C GLY A 156 -7.86 9.46 -7.78
N ARG A 157 -8.61 9.19 -8.85
CA ARG A 157 -10.03 8.78 -8.73
C ARG A 157 -10.21 7.46 -8.01
N ALA A 158 -9.29 6.50 -8.20
CA ALA A 158 -9.36 5.22 -7.52
C ALA A 158 -9.09 5.34 -6.00
N ALA A 159 -8.10 6.14 -5.62
CA ALA A 159 -7.64 6.31 -4.26
C ALA A 159 -8.51 7.27 -3.44
N LEU A 160 -9.10 8.30 -4.06
CA LEU A 160 -9.84 9.35 -3.36
C LEU A 160 -10.87 8.83 -2.32
N PRO A 161 -11.78 7.90 -2.65
CA PRO A 161 -12.76 7.43 -1.66
C PRO A 161 -12.11 6.59 -0.55
N VAL A 162 -11.00 5.90 -0.84
CA VAL A 162 -10.25 5.15 0.17
C VAL A 162 -9.57 6.10 1.15
N VAL A 163 -8.90 7.13 0.64
CA VAL A 163 -8.23 8.15 1.45
C VAL A 163 -9.25 8.96 2.26
N ALA A 164 -10.39 9.33 1.66
CA ALA A 164 -11.46 10.03 2.36
C ALA A 164 -12.02 9.19 3.52
N GLY A 165 -12.33 7.91 3.28
CA GLY A 165 -12.78 7.01 4.36
C GLY A 165 -11.71 6.81 5.43
N ALA A 166 -10.43 6.72 5.05
CA ALA A 166 -9.33 6.64 6.00
C ALA A 166 -9.28 7.87 6.92
N ILE A 167 -9.43 9.07 6.36
CA ILE A 167 -9.46 10.33 7.12
C ILE A 167 -10.65 10.35 8.08
N VAL A 168 -11.84 9.96 7.62
CA VAL A 168 -13.05 9.91 8.46
C VAL A 168 -12.86 8.92 9.61
N LEU A 169 -12.42 7.69 9.34
CA LEU A 169 -12.20 6.68 10.37
C LEU A 169 -11.10 7.08 11.36
N ALA A 170 -10.02 7.71 10.89
CA ALA A 170 -8.99 8.25 11.76
C ALA A 170 -9.56 9.35 12.66
N ALA A 171 -10.35 10.28 12.12
CA ALA A 171 -10.99 11.33 12.90
C ALA A 171 -11.94 10.76 13.96
N VAL A 172 -12.76 9.76 13.60
CA VAL A 172 -13.63 9.05 14.54
C VAL A 172 -12.81 8.40 15.67
N ALA A 173 -11.71 7.71 15.34
CA ALA A 173 -10.86 7.08 16.35
C ALA A 173 -10.22 8.10 17.31
N MET A 174 -9.82 9.27 16.79
CA MET A 174 -9.28 10.37 17.62
C MET A 174 -10.36 10.97 18.53
N LEU A 175 -11.54 11.26 17.98
CA LEU A 175 -12.66 11.85 18.73
C LEU A 175 -13.20 10.91 19.81
N ALA A 176 -13.27 9.61 19.51
CA ALA A 176 -13.66 8.56 20.45
C ALA A 176 -12.56 8.23 21.47
N ARG A 177 -11.38 8.87 21.40
CA ARG A 177 -10.25 8.69 22.32
C ARG A 177 -9.83 7.22 22.48
N LEU A 178 -9.76 6.48 21.37
CA LEU A 178 -9.43 5.05 21.37
C LEU A 178 -7.96 4.73 21.76
N GLY A 179 -7.17 5.73 22.15
CA GLY A 179 -5.78 5.53 22.58
C GLY A 179 -4.80 5.16 21.46
N VAL A 180 -5.21 5.23 20.19
CA VAL A 180 -4.37 4.90 19.03
C VAL A 180 -3.65 6.13 18.50
N LEU A 181 -2.43 5.94 17.97
CA LEU A 181 -1.68 7.01 17.31
C LEU A 181 -2.32 7.38 15.97
N LEU A 182 -2.36 8.68 15.64
CA LEU A 182 -2.93 9.18 14.38
C LEU A 182 -2.41 8.46 13.11
N PRO A 183 -1.09 8.26 12.89
CA PRO A 183 -0.62 7.51 11.72
C PRO A 183 -1.10 6.05 11.69
N VAL A 184 -1.26 5.42 12.85
CA VAL A 184 -1.81 4.06 12.95
C VAL A 184 -3.29 4.06 12.60
N ALA A 185 -4.06 5.03 13.11
CA ALA A 185 -5.47 5.19 12.78
C ALA A 185 -5.69 5.48 11.29
N ALA A 186 -4.84 6.29 10.67
CA ALA A 186 -4.87 6.57 9.24
C ALA A 186 -4.60 5.31 8.39
N GLY A 187 -3.57 4.53 8.73
CA GLY A 187 -3.26 3.27 8.05
C GLY A 187 -4.35 2.21 8.21
N GLY A 188 -4.85 2.04 9.44
CA GLY A 188 -5.96 1.11 9.73
C GLY A 188 -7.25 1.52 9.01
N GLY A 189 -7.61 2.81 9.07
CA GLY A 189 -8.76 3.37 8.36
C GLY A 189 -8.66 3.19 6.85
N PHE A 190 -7.46 3.33 6.28
CA PHE A 190 -7.22 3.07 4.86
C PHE A 190 -7.49 1.62 4.51
N ALA A 191 -6.91 0.67 5.26
CA ALA A 191 -7.13 -0.75 5.03
C ALA A 191 -8.62 -1.10 5.12
N ILE A 192 -9.30 -0.69 6.20
CA ILE A 192 -10.73 -0.94 6.41
C ILE A 192 -11.57 -0.39 5.24
N THR A 193 -11.31 0.86 4.83
CA THR A 193 -12.07 1.50 3.75
C THR A 193 -11.83 0.79 2.42
N LEU A 194 -10.57 0.46 2.10
CA LEU A 194 -10.22 -0.27 0.88
C LEU A 194 -10.94 -1.62 0.82
N THR A 195 -10.93 -2.36 1.92
CA THR A 195 -11.62 -3.65 2.05
C THR A 195 -13.11 -3.50 1.85
N GLY A 196 -13.75 -2.56 2.55
CA GLY A 196 -15.18 -2.33 2.43
C GLY A 196 -15.60 -1.98 1.00
N LEU A 197 -14.86 -1.09 0.33
CA LEU A 197 -15.15 -0.72 -1.06
C LEU A 197 -14.93 -1.87 -2.04
N ALA A 198 -13.86 -2.66 -1.85
CA ALA A 198 -13.58 -3.79 -2.71
C ALA A 198 -14.65 -4.90 -2.57
N VAL A 199 -15.05 -5.24 -1.33
CA VAL A 199 -16.12 -6.21 -1.05
C VAL A 199 -17.47 -5.71 -1.57
N ALA A 200 -17.80 -4.42 -1.38
CA ALA A 200 -19.01 -3.83 -1.93
C ALA A 200 -19.02 -3.85 -3.47
N GLY A 201 -17.85 -3.76 -4.12
CA GLY A 201 -17.69 -3.93 -5.56
C GLY A 201 -18.09 -5.33 -6.03
N ILE A 202 -17.66 -6.37 -5.30
CA ILE A 202 -18.03 -7.77 -5.59
C ILE A 202 -19.55 -7.95 -5.44
N ALA A 203 -20.13 -7.50 -4.32
CA ALA A 203 -21.55 -7.67 -4.02
C ALA A 203 -22.49 -6.96 -5.00
N ARG A 204 -22.00 -5.95 -5.73
CA ARG A 204 -22.79 -5.21 -6.76
C ARG A 204 -22.72 -5.83 -8.14
N ASN A 205 -21.78 -6.75 -8.37
CA ASN A 205 -21.51 -7.38 -9.66
C ASN A 205 -21.84 -8.89 -9.67
N GLY A 206 -22.17 -9.48 -8.52
CA GLY A 206 -22.69 -10.85 -8.38
C GLY A 206 -24.20 -10.85 -8.28
#